data_AF-A0ABD1S3T9-F1
#
_entry.id   AF-A0ABD1S3T9-F1
#
_cell.length_a   1.000
_cell.length_b   1.000
_cell.length_c   1.000
_cell.angle_alpha   90.00
_cell.angle_beta   90.00
_cell.angle_gamma   90.00
#
_symmetry.space_group_name_H-M   'P 1'
#
loop_
_entity.id
_entity.type
_entity.pdbx_description
1 polymer ?
#
loop_
_entity_poly.entity_id
_entity_poly.type
_entity_poly.pdbx_seq_one_letter_code
_entity_poly.pdbx_strand_id
1 'polypeptide(L)'
;MDSQIPASAAPISSKNMGIEDTRRSVTYHPSIWGDYFLANTYDVTLLNIYVSRWDFNAIGQLPLYMKHCFKALSDVYVEIAEELRKTCRWYGIHYVIKEMKNLVRAYFEEAKWAYNGYLPIDMEEYMKVALTSSGYIMLSTTCLVGMGELVTKEAFDWLSSESIAVKGSAIIARLMDDMAGHGMQKQIGALSCKKRKKSI
;
A
#
# COMPACT_ATOMS: atom_id res chain seq x y z
N MET A 1 48.44 21.16 28.13
CA MET A 1 49.39 20.85 27.05
C MET A 1 49.33 19.37 26.82
N ASP A 2 49.08 19.03 25.57
CA ASP A 2 48.89 17.73 24.97
C ASP A 2 49.93 16.68 25.37
N SER A 3 49.54 15.40 25.41
CA SER A 3 49.91 14.44 24.34
C SER A 3 49.66 12.98 24.72
N GLN A 4 48.80 12.36 23.90
CA GLN A 4 48.95 11.06 23.24
C GLN A 4 49.17 9.76 24.04
N ILE A 5 48.16 8.91 23.90
CA ILE A 5 48.14 7.46 24.07
C ILE A 5 49.09 6.80 23.04
N PRO A 6 49.96 5.84 23.43
CA PRO A 6 50.56 4.92 22.47
C PRO A 6 49.69 3.67 22.28
N ALA A 7 49.36 3.39 21.03
CA ALA A 7 48.73 2.18 20.56
C ALA A 7 49.66 0.96 20.75
N SER A 8 49.13 -0.13 21.29
CA SER A 8 49.77 -1.45 21.24
C SER A 8 48.86 -2.39 20.46
N ALA A 9 49.38 -2.86 19.31
CA ALA A 9 48.74 -3.82 18.43
C ALA A 9 48.96 -5.25 18.94
N ALA A 10 47.87 -6.01 19.08
CA ALA A 10 47.87 -7.46 19.28
C ALA A 10 46.96 -8.11 18.21
N PRO A 11 47.22 -9.38 17.82
CA PRO A 11 46.99 -9.85 16.46
C PRO A 11 45.53 -10.15 16.14
N ILE A 12 45.16 -9.90 14.89
CA ILE A 12 43.91 -10.34 14.27
C ILE A 12 43.90 -11.86 14.23
N SER A 13 43.03 -12.48 15.04
CA SER A 13 42.64 -13.88 14.88
C SER A 13 41.20 -13.92 14.37
N SER A 14 41.04 -14.20 13.09
CA SER A 14 39.78 -14.49 12.44
C SER A 14 39.20 -15.80 12.96
N LYS A 15 38.21 -15.72 13.85
CA LYS A 15 37.28 -16.82 14.08
C LYS A 15 35.85 -16.34 13.85
N ASN A 16 35.37 -16.73 12.68
CA ASN A 16 33.99 -16.79 12.21
C ASN A 16 32.96 -16.79 13.34
N MET A 17 32.26 -15.67 13.48
CA MET A 17 30.98 -15.61 14.16
C MET A 17 29.99 -15.11 13.11
N GLY A 18 29.47 -16.05 12.34
CA GLY A 18 28.33 -15.83 11.45
C GLY A 18 27.11 -15.55 12.32
N ILE A 19 27.01 -14.32 12.82
CA ILE A 19 25.73 -13.75 13.17
C ILE A 19 25.17 -13.30 11.82
N GLU A 20 24.48 -14.23 11.18
CA GLU A 20 23.37 -13.88 10.29
C GLU A 20 22.36 -13.11 11.15
N ASP A 21 22.68 -11.84 11.41
CA ASP A 21 21.69 -10.79 11.59
C ASP A 21 21.23 -10.41 10.17
N THR A 22 20.81 -11.42 9.41
CA THR A 22 19.74 -11.25 8.46
C THR A 22 18.55 -10.88 9.34
N ARG A 23 18.45 -9.58 9.64
CA ARG A 23 17.19 -8.90 9.89
C ARG A 23 16.28 -9.44 8.80
N ARG A 24 15.50 -10.47 9.11
CA ARG A 24 14.58 -11.10 8.17
C ARG A 24 13.76 -9.93 7.70
N SER A 25 14.01 -9.50 6.47
CA SER A 25 13.19 -8.49 5.82
C SER A 25 11.81 -9.08 5.94
N VAL A 26 11.00 -8.56 6.86
CA VAL A 26 9.65 -9.01 6.97
C VAL A 26 9.08 -8.57 5.65
N THR A 27 8.81 -9.52 4.77
CA THR A 27 8.17 -9.32 3.48
C THR A 27 6.72 -8.93 3.75
N TYR A 28 6.52 -7.78 4.43
CA TYR A 28 5.31 -7.02 4.35
C TYR A 28 5.31 -6.42 2.95
N HIS A 29 4.92 -7.24 1.96
CA HIS A 29 4.45 -6.70 0.71
C HIS A 29 3.23 -5.85 1.08
N PRO A 30 3.17 -4.54 0.77
CA PRO A 30 2.12 -3.62 1.22
C PRO A 30 0.71 -4.00 0.76
N SER A 31 0.52 -5.15 0.11
CA SER A 31 -0.80 -5.67 -0.14
C SER A 31 -0.79 -7.20 -0.07
N ILE A 32 -1.09 -7.76 1.12
CA ILE A 32 -1.79 -9.07 1.21
C ILE A 32 -2.99 -9.09 0.24
N TRP A 33 -3.51 -7.90 -0.09
CA TRP A 33 -4.62 -7.69 -0.99
C TRP A 33 -4.23 -7.67 -2.48
N GLY A 34 -3.06 -7.17 -2.88
CA GLY A 34 -2.73 -6.94 -4.29
C GLY A 34 -2.48 -8.25 -5.02
N ASP A 35 -1.59 -9.09 -4.51
CA ASP A 35 -1.29 -10.37 -5.17
C ASP A 35 -2.46 -11.34 -5.13
N TYR A 36 -3.23 -11.36 -4.03
CA TYR A 36 -4.36 -12.27 -3.85
C TYR A 36 -5.61 -11.83 -4.62
N PHE A 37 -5.95 -10.54 -4.63
CA PHE A 37 -7.12 -10.06 -5.36
C PHE A 37 -6.82 -9.81 -6.83
N LEU A 38 -5.66 -9.29 -7.22
CA LEU A 38 -5.33 -9.06 -8.65
C LEU A 38 -5.15 -10.36 -9.44
N ALA A 39 -4.93 -11.50 -8.76
CA ALA A 39 -4.88 -12.80 -9.41
C ALA A 39 -6.21 -13.22 -10.05
N ASN A 40 -7.34 -12.65 -9.58
CA ASN A 40 -8.67 -12.98 -10.09
C ASN A 40 -9.52 -11.73 -10.31
N THR A 41 -9.79 -11.42 -11.58
CA THR A 41 -10.56 -10.25 -12.01
C THR A 41 -11.99 -10.23 -11.48
N TYR A 42 -12.58 -11.42 -11.24
CA TYR A 42 -13.91 -11.56 -10.63
C TYR A 42 -13.91 -11.06 -9.18
N ASP A 43 -12.86 -11.37 -8.42
CA ASP A 43 -12.71 -11.00 -7.01
C ASP A 43 -12.57 -9.49 -6.85
N VAL A 44 -11.75 -8.85 -7.70
CA VAL A 44 -11.60 -7.38 -7.71
C VAL A 44 -12.90 -6.68 -8.10
N THR A 45 -13.67 -7.27 -9.03
CA THR A 45 -14.96 -6.71 -9.45
C THR A 45 -15.96 -6.70 -8.30
N LEU A 46 -16.08 -7.82 -7.58
CA LEU A 46 -16.93 -7.90 -6.39
C LEU A 46 -16.44 -6.91 -5.33
N LEU A 47 -15.13 -6.88 -5.02
CA LEU A 47 -14.53 -5.91 -4.11
C LEU A 47 -14.94 -4.48 -4.43
N ASN A 48 -14.84 -4.08 -5.70
CA ASN A 48 -15.23 -2.76 -6.14
C ASN A 48 -16.71 -2.45 -5.93
N ILE A 49 -17.61 -3.38 -6.22
CA ILE A 49 -19.05 -3.19 -6.04
C ILE A 49 -19.41 -2.94 -4.57
N TYR A 50 -18.93 -3.81 -3.67
CA TYR A 50 -19.29 -3.75 -2.25
C TYR A 50 -18.61 -2.58 -1.54
N VAL A 51 -17.31 -2.38 -1.75
CA VAL A 51 -16.57 -1.27 -1.11
C VAL A 51 -17.02 0.08 -1.64
N SER A 52 -17.35 0.21 -2.94
CA SER A 52 -17.85 1.49 -3.48
C SER A 52 -19.19 1.89 -2.86
N ARG A 53 -20.09 0.93 -2.64
CA ARG A 53 -21.37 1.16 -1.95
C ARG A 53 -21.18 1.41 -0.46
N TRP A 54 -20.12 0.86 0.12
CA TRP A 54 -19.89 0.85 1.57
C TRP A 54 -21.07 0.21 2.33
N ASP A 55 -21.65 -0.83 1.73
CA ASP A 55 -22.77 -1.57 2.29
C ASP A 55 -22.38 -3.04 2.45
N PHE A 56 -22.02 -3.39 3.68
CA PHE A 56 -21.59 -4.73 4.05
C PHE A 56 -22.78 -5.68 4.33
N ASN A 57 -24.03 -5.19 4.30
CA ASN A 57 -25.20 -6.05 4.52
C ASN A 57 -25.41 -7.08 3.40
N ALA A 58 -24.87 -6.80 2.21
CA ALA A 58 -24.98 -7.68 1.06
C ALA A 58 -23.86 -8.76 1.00
N ILE A 59 -22.97 -8.86 2.00
CA ILE A 59 -21.88 -9.88 2.07
C ILE A 59 -22.42 -11.32 1.96
N GLY A 60 -23.67 -11.57 2.34
CA GLY A 60 -24.32 -12.88 2.23
C GLY A 60 -24.27 -13.50 0.83
N GLN A 61 -24.16 -12.68 -0.22
CA GLN A 61 -24.15 -13.10 -1.63
C GLN A 61 -22.75 -13.42 -2.18
N LEU A 62 -21.69 -13.19 -1.41
CA LEU A 62 -20.31 -13.44 -1.84
C LEU A 62 -19.91 -14.93 -1.75
N PRO A 63 -18.89 -15.37 -2.49
CA PRO A 63 -18.23 -16.66 -2.25
C PRO A 63 -17.70 -16.78 -0.81
N LEU A 64 -17.69 -18.00 -0.26
CA LEU A 64 -17.36 -18.23 1.16
C LEU A 64 -15.98 -17.68 1.57
N TYR A 65 -14.95 -17.82 0.72
CA TYR A 65 -13.62 -17.29 1.04
C TYR A 65 -13.62 -15.76 1.10
N MET A 66 -14.32 -15.07 0.19
CA MET A 66 -14.43 -13.61 0.19
C MET A 66 -15.18 -13.10 1.42
N LYS A 67 -16.22 -13.79 1.87
CA LYS A 67 -17.01 -13.37 3.05
C LYS A 67 -16.12 -13.10 4.25
N HIS A 68 -15.13 -13.97 4.50
CA HIS A 68 -14.21 -13.80 5.62
C HIS A 68 -13.33 -12.56 5.45
N CYS A 69 -12.78 -12.32 4.25
CA CYS A 69 -11.97 -11.13 3.96
C CYS A 69 -12.78 -9.82 4.11
N PHE A 70 -14.00 -9.78 3.57
CA PHE A 70 -14.86 -8.61 3.70
C PHE A 70 -15.35 -8.38 5.12
N LYS A 71 -15.61 -9.44 5.87
CA LYS A 71 -15.96 -9.34 7.28
C LYS A 71 -14.80 -8.75 8.08
N ALA A 72 -13.59 -9.28 7.90
CA ALA A 72 -12.38 -8.74 8.54
C ALA A 72 -12.16 -7.26 8.18
N LEU A 73 -12.33 -6.89 6.90
CA LEU A 73 -12.27 -5.49 6.47
C LEU A 73 -13.33 -4.65 7.18
N SER A 74 -14.58 -5.09 7.19
CA SER A 74 -15.67 -4.37 7.87
C SER A 74 -15.39 -4.18 9.35
N ASP A 75 -14.88 -5.21 10.02
CA ASP A 75 -14.60 -5.18 11.46
C ASP A 75 -13.51 -4.15 11.79
N VAL A 76 -12.43 -4.09 11.00
CA VAL A 76 -11.40 -3.04 11.13
C VAL A 76 -12.01 -1.64 11.03
N TYR A 77 -12.93 -1.40 10.09
CA TYR A 77 -13.55 -0.08 9.95
C TYR A 77 -14.56 0.24 11.06
N VAL A 78 -15.23 -0.77 11.62
CA VAL A 78 -16.07 -0.62 12.81
C VAL A 78 -15.20 -0.21 14.00
N GLU A 79 -14.05 -0.86 14.21
CA GLU A 79 -13.11 -0.51 15.29
C GLU A 79 -12.57 0.92 15.11
N ILE A 80 -12.12 1.29 13.90
CA ILE A 80 -11.70 2.66 13.56
C ILE A 80 -12.81 3.67 13.89
N ALA A 81 -14.05 3.35 13.51
CA ALA A 81 -15.21 4.20 13.75
C ALA A 81 -15.48 4.39 15.25
N GLU A 82 -15.38 3.32 16.05
CA GLU A 82 -15.53 3.38 17.50
C GLU A 82 -14.42 4.21 18.18
N GLU A 83 -13.16 4.03 17.80
CA GLU A 83 -12.03 4.80 18.33
C GLU A 83 -12.13 6.30 18.01
N LEU A 84 -12.52 6.63 16.79
CA LEU A 84 -12.76 8.02 16.39
C LEU A 84 -13.94 8.63 17.14
N ARG A 85 -14.96 7.83 17.48
CA ARG A 85 -16.11 8.28 18.26
C ARG A 85 -15.72 8.62 19.70
N LYS A 86 -14.89 7.78 20.33
CA LYS A 86 -14.37 8.00 21.70
C LYS A 86 -13.58 9.30 21.83
N THR A 87 -12.91 9.72 20.76
CA THR A 87 -12.05 10.91 20.73
C THR A 87 -12.71 12.13 20.09
N CYS A 88 -14.03 12.12 19.85
CA CYS A 88 -14.76 13.20 19.16
C CYS A 88 -14.22 13.58 17.77
N ARG A 89 -13.53 12.65 17.10
CA ARG A 89 -12.91 12.82 15.77
C ARG A 89 -13.65 12.06 14.68
N TRP A 90 -14.96 11.87 14.83
CA TRP A 90 -15.79 11.10 13.89
C TRP A 90 -15.60 11.51 12.42
N TYR A 91 -15.32 12.79 12.15
CA TYR A 91 -15.03 13.29 10.80
C TYR A 91 -13.90 12.52 10.08
N GLY A 92 -12.94 11.96 10.82
CA GLY A 92 -11.82 11.18 10.29
C GLY A 92 -12.27 9.93 9.52
N ILE A 93 -13.42 9.36 9.87
CA ILE A 93 -13.94 8.15 9.21
C ILE A 93 -14.20 8.38 7.73
N HIS A 94 -14.62 9.60 7.35
CA HIS A 94 -14.90 9.95 5.96
C HIS A 94 -13.62 9.91 5.10
N TYR A 95 -12.47 10.28 5.67
CA TYR A 95 -11.20 10.25 4.95
C TYR A 95 -10.75 8.80 4.72
N VAL A 96 -10.76 7.97 5.77
CA VAL A 96 -10.30 6.57 5.65
C VAL A 96 -11.20 5.78 4.69
N ILE A 97 -12.53 5.93 4.81
CA ILE A 97 -13.49 5.30 3.89
C ILE A 97 -13.24 5.75 2.44
N LYS A 98 -13.03 7.04 2.22
CA LYS A 98 -12.78 7.60 0.89
C LYS A 98 -11.52 6.99 0.29
N GLU A 99 -10.42 6.92 1.04
CA GLU A 99 -9.17 6.38 0.51
C GLU A 99 -9.22 4.86 0.28
N MET A 100 -10.01 4.11 1.05
CA MET A 100 -10.29 2.71 0.75
C MET A 100 -11.04 2.54 -0.57
N LYS A 101 -12.05 3.37 -0.82
CA LYS A 101 -12.77 3.36 -2.10
C LYS A 101 -11.85 3.72 -3.26
N ASN A 102 -10.94 4.69 -3.08
CA ASN A 102 -9.93 5.05 -4.07
C ASN A 102 -9.02 3.86 -4.38
N LEU A 103 -8.49 3.20 -3.35
CA LEU A 103 -7.61 2.04 -3.48
C LEU A 103 -8.27 0.91 -4.27
N VAL A 104 -9.49 0.53 -3.89
CA VAL A 104 -10.22 -0.56 -4.57
C VAL A 104 -10.54 -0.21 -6.02
N ARG A 105 -10.89 1.04 -6.32
CA ARG A 105 -11.07 1.49 -7.71
C ARG A 105 -9.78 1.40 -8.51
N ALA A 106 -8.64 1.76 -7.92
CA ALA A 106 -7.34 1.66 -8.58
C ALA A 106 -6.98 0.19 -8.88
N TYR A 107 -7.19 -0.73 -7.93
CA TYR A 107 -7.04 -2.17 -8.19
C TYR A 107 -7.96 -2.68 -9.30
N PHE A 108 -9.20 -2.18 -9.35
CA PHE A 108 -10.13 -2.56 -10.42
C PHE A 108 -9.64 -2.09 -11.80
N GLU A 109 -9.05 -0.90 -11.92
CA GLU A 109 -8.46 -0.44 -13.17
C GLU A 109 -7.22 -1.26 -13.56
N GLU A 110 -6.33 -1.60 -12.62
CA GLU A 110 -5.19 -2.49 -12.89
C GLU A 110 -5.64 -3.88 -13.34
N ALA A 111 -6.67 -4.43 -12.70
CA ALA A 111 -7.26 -5.70 -13.09
C ALA A 111 -7.86 -5.67 -14.50
N LYS A 112 -8.52 -4.55 -14.89
CA LYS A 112 -8.97 -4.35 -16.28
C LYS A 112 -7.82 -4.31 -17.25
N TRP A 113 -6.73 -3.62 -16.91
CA TRP A 113 -5.55 -3.56 -17.77
C TRP A 113 -4.96 -4.94 -17.99
N ALA A 114 -4.79 -5.71 -16.91
CA ALA A 114 -4.30 -7.09 -16.96
C ALA A 114 -5.22 -8.00 -17.81
N TYR A 115 -6.54 -7.92 -17.58
CA TYR A 115 -7.54 -8.71 -18.31
C TYR A 115 -7.53 -8.43 -19.82
N ASN A 116 -7.46 -7.14 -20.19
CA ASN A 116 -7.47 -6.72 -21.59
C ASN A 116 -6.10 -6.80 -22.27
N GLY A 117 -5.05 -7.23 -21.56
CA GLY A 117 -3.66 -7.17 -22.03
C GLY A 117 -3.19 -5.74 -22.35
N TYR A 118 -3.85 -4.75 -21.76
CA TYR A 118 -3.51 -3.35 -21.94
C TYR A 118 -2.28 -3.01 -21.10
N LEU A 119 -1.29 -2.38 -21.74
CA LEU A 119 -0.13 -1.82 -21.04
C LEU A 119 -0.14 -0.32 -21.32
N PRO A 120 -0.24 0.53 -20.29
CA PRO A 120 -0.14 1.97 -20.46
C PRO A 120 1.14 2.34 -21.22
N ILE A 121 1.01 3.19 -22.22
CA ILE A 121 2.15 3.59 -23.07
C ILE A 121 2.95 4.68 -22.36
N ASP A 122 2.25 5.60 -21.71
CA ASP A 122 2.87 6.69 -20.99
C ASP A 122 2.97 6.42 -19.49
N MET A 123 4.09 6.85 -18.91
CA MET A 123 4.33 6.71 -17.48
C MET A 123 3.35 7.55 -16.66
N GLU A 124 2.87 8.67 -17.17
CA GLU A 124 1.91 9.50 -16.45
C GLU A 124 0.56 8.78 -16.28
N GLU A 125 0.09 8.11 -17.34
CA GLU A 125 -1.13 7.30 -17.31
C GLU A 125 -1.02 6.15 -16.30
N TYR A 126 0.09 5.39 -16.34
CA TYR A 126 0.37 4.34 -15.37
C TYR A 126 0.38 4.89 -13.95
N MET A 127 1.16 5.95 -13.69
CA MET A 127 1.36 6.48 -12.35
C MET A 127 0.08 7.05 -11.72
N LYS A 128 -0.87 7.56 -12.51
CA LYS A 128 -2.17 8.01 -11.99
C LYS A 128 -2.92 6.90 -11.25
N VAL A 129 -2.85 5.66 -11.74
CA VAL A 129 -3.47 4.50 -11.09
C VAL A 129 -2.51 3.87 -10.08
N ALA A 130 -1.26 3.65 -10.49
CA ALA A 130 -0.24 2.93 -9.74
C ALA A 130 0.08 3.57 -8.37
N LEU A 131 0.01 4.91 -8.28
CA LEU A 131 0.22 5.60 -7.00
C LEU A 131 -0.88 5.31 -5.99
N THR A 132 -2.12 5.22 -6.46
CA THR A 132 -3.25 4.90 -5.60
C THR A 132 -3.27 3.42 -5.24
N SER A 133 -3.03 2.52 -6.21
CA SER A 133 -2.97 1.07 -6.00
C SER A 133 -1.80 0.61 -5.12
N SER A 134 -0.76 1.44 -4.96
CA SER A 134 0.32 1.19 -3.99
C SER A 134 -0.16 1.04 -2.55
N GLY A 135 -1.36 1.54 -2.22
CA GLY A 135 -1.95 1.46 -0.89
C GLY A 135 -1.39 2.48 0.11
N TYR A 136 -0.31 3.20 -0.21
CA TYR A 136 0.37 4.09 0.74
C TYR A 136 -0.47 5.30 1.15
N ILE A 137 -1.29 5.84 0.26
CA ILE A 137 -2.18 6.97 0.57
C ILE A 137 -3.25 6.54 1.58
N MET A 138 -3.89 5.39 1.32
CA MET A 138 -4.86 4.77 2.25
C MET A 138 -4.21 4.43 3.59
N LEU A 139 -3.02 3.82 3.58
CA LEU A 139 -2.29 3.46 4.80
C LEU A 139 -1.94 4.69 5.62
N SER A 140 -1.38 5.74 5.00
CA SER A 140 -1.02 6.99 5.67
C SER A 140 -2.26 7.65 6.31
N THR A 141 -3.38 7.66 5.60
CA THR A 141 -4.66 8.18 6.12
C THR A 141 -5.16 7.37 7.32
N THR A 142 -5.01 6.05 7.28
CA THR A 142 -5.40 5.16 8.39
C THR A 142 -4.49 5.36 9.60
N CYS A 143 -3.18 5.51 9.39
CA CYS A 143 -2.22 5.78 10.46
C CYS A 143 -2.53 7.07 11.23
N LEU A 144 -3.01 8.11 10.55
CA LEU A 144 -3.45 9.36 11.21
C LEU A 144 -4.55 9.13 12.25
N VAL A 145 -5.43 8.14 12.05
CA VAL A 145 -6.43 7.78 13.06
C VAL A 145 -5.77 7.26 14.34
N GLY A 146 -4.77 6.38 14.18
CA GLY A 146 -4.04 5.74 15.27
C GLY A 146 -3.14 6.68 16.08
N MET A 147 -2.84 7.87 15.57
CA MET A 147 -2.06 8.89 16.28
C MET A 147 -2.87 9.66 17.35
N GLY A 148 -4.15 9.31 17.55
CA GLY A 148 -4.95 9.87 18.63
C GLY A 148 -5.14 11.39 18.54
N GLU A 149 -5.18 12.06 19.69
CA GLU A 149 -5.46 13.50 19.78
C GLU A 149 -4.37 14.40 19.19
N LEU A 150 -3.21 13.85 18.82
CA LEU A 150 -2.13 14.60 18.15
C LEU A 150 -2.49 15.04 16.73
N VAL A 151 -3.49 14.41 16.12
CA VAL A 151 -3.90 14.66 14.73
C VAL A 151 -5.23 15.38 14.70
N THR A 152 -5.21 16.53 14.03
CA THR A 152 -6.39 17.37 13.80
C THR A 152 -6.98 17.16 12.40
N LYS A 153 -8.11 17.80 12.12
CA LYS A 153 -8.73 17.79 10.78
C LYS A 153 -7.79 18.35 9.71
N GLU A 154 -6.98 19.34 10.06
CA GLU A 154 -6.00 19.97 9.17
C GLU A 154 -4.96 18.97 8.66
N ALA A 155 -4.57 17.99 9.47
CA ALA A 155 -3.65 16.93 9.05
C ALA A 155 -4.29 16.00 8.00
N PHE A 156 -5.58 15.66 8.15
CA PHE A 156 -6.32 14.90 7.15
C PHE A 156 -6.53 15.69 5.86
N ASP A 157 -6.84 16.99 5.98
CA ASP A 157 -6.99 17.89 4.83
C ASP A 157 -5.67 18.05 4.08
N TRP A 158 -4.55 18.25 4.80
CA TRP A 158 -3.21 18.33 4.23
C TRP A 158 -2.81 17.03 3.50
N LEU A 159 -3.13 15.87 4.06
CA LEU A 159 -2.87 14.58 3.42
C LEU A 159 -3.70 14.46 2.13
N SER A 160 -4.97 14.87 2.18
CA SER A 160 -5.89 14.82 1.04
C SER A 160 -5.57 15.84 -0.05
N SER A 161 -4.89 16.93 0.28
CA SER A 161 -4.54 18.02 -0.65
C SER A 161 -3.30 17.71 -1.50
N GLU A 162 -3.16 16.47 -1.96
CA GLU A 162 -2.09 16.06 -2.87
C GLU A 162 -0.67 16.35 -2.34
N SER A 163 -0.46 16.21 -1.02
CA SER A 163 0.81 16.50 -0.35
C SER A 163 2.02 15.89 -1.07
N ILE A 164 3.04 16.72 -1.32
CA ILE A 164 4.30 16.32 -1.98
C ILE A 164 4.96 15.17 -1.22
N ALA A 165 4.92 15.20 0.12
CA ALA A 165 5.53 14.16 0.94
C ALA A 165 4.82 12.81 0.74
N VAL A 166 3.48 12.80 0.81
CA VAL A 166 2.66 11.59 0.66
C VAL A 166 2.79 11.02 -0.76
N LYS A 167 2.76 11.88 -1.79
CA LYS A 167 3.00 11.50 -3.18
C LYS A 167 4.40 10.92 -3.36
N GLY A 168 5.42 11.56 -2.80
CA GLY A 168 6.80 11.09 -2.84
C GLY A 168 6.95 9.69 -2.24
N SER A 169 6.36 9.47 -1.07
CA SER A 169 6.32 8.15 -0.42
C SER A 169 5.61 7.11 -1.28
N ALA A 170 4.46 7.44 -1.89
CA ALA A 170 3.74 6.54 -2.78
C ALA A 170 4.54 6.21 -4.06
N ILE A 171 5.27 7.17 -4.63
CA ILE A 171 6.17 6.93 -5.77
C ILE A 171 7.26 5.92 -5.40
N ILE A 172 7.95 6.17 -4.28
CA ILE A 172 9.03 5.28 -3.82
C ILE A 172 8.50 3.87 -3.59
N ALA A 173 7.37 3.76 -2.89
CA ALA A 173 6.71 2.49 -2.65
C ALA A 173 6.38 1.74 -3.93
N ARG A 174 5.70 2.40 -4.88
CA ARG A 174 5.29 1.78 -6.15
C ARG A 174 6.50 1.33 -6.97
N LEU A 175 7.55 2.12 -7.03
CA LEU A 175 8.77 1.76 -7.77
C LEU A 175 9.52 0.61 -7.12
N MET A 176 9.62 0.58 -5.79
CA MET A 176 10.21 -0.54 -5.06
C MET A 176 9.43 -1.85 -5.30
N ASP A 177 8.10 -1.77 -5.26
CA ASP A 177 7.21 -2.90 -5.52
C ASP A 177 7.37 -3.42 -6.96
N ASP A 178 7.40 -2.52 -7.95
CA ASP A 178 7.65 -2.86 -9.36
C ASP A 178 9.03 -3.48 -9.60
N MET A 179 10.05 -3.03 -8.86
CA MET A 179 11.40 -3.57 -8.92
C MET A 179 11.48 -4.97 -8.31
N ALA A 180 10.79 -5.20 -7.18
CA ALA A 180 10.72 -6.50 -6.53
C ALA A 180 9.94 -7.53 -7.35
N GLY A 181 8.86 -7.09 -8.01
CA GLY A 181 8.07 -7.92 -8.95
C GLY A 181 8.75 -8.17 -10.30
N HIS A 182 9.90 -7.53 -10.57
CA HIS A 182 10.56 -7.64 -11.87
C HIS A 182 11.06 -9.06 -12.13
N GLY A 183 10.52 -9.70 -13.17
CA GLY A 183 10.84 -11.09 -13.54
C GLY A 183 9.72 -12.08 -13.23
N MET A 184 8.70 -11.69 -12.45
CA MET A 184 7.47 -12.46 -12.34
C MET A 184 6.58 -12.18 -13.55
N GLN A 185 6.23 -13.23 -14.30
CA GLN A 185 5.88 -13.15 -15.73
C GLN A 185 4.49 -12.55 -16.07
N LYS A 186 3.82 -11.79 -15.18
CA LYS A 186 2.46 -11.28 -15.42
C LYS A 186 2.12 -9.89 -14.85
N GLN A 187 3.07 -9.15 -14.28
CA GLN A 187 2.74 -7.86 -13.66
C GLN A 187 2.95 -6.67 -14.59
N ILE A 188 1.93 -5.82 -14.68
CA ILE A 188 2.01 -4.46 -15.25
C ILE A 188 2.82 -3.63 -14.27
N GLY A 189 3.92 -3.03 -14.72
CA GLY A 189 4.82 -2.25 -13.87
C GLY A 189 5.63 -1.23 -14.64
N ALA A 190 6.25 -0.28 -13.93
CA ALA A 190 6.97 0.85 -14.51
C ALA A 190 8.05 0.46 -15.53
N LEU A 191 8.75 -0.66 -15.30
CA LEU A 191 9.78 -1.16 -16.21
C LEU A 191 9.20 -1.65 -17.55
N SER A 192 8.02 -2.26 -17.52
CA SER A 192 7.32 -2.73 -18.72
C SER A 192 6.86 -1.55 -19.59
N CYS A 193 6.27 -0.52 -18.98
CA CYS A 193 5.86 0.70 -19.68
C CYS A 193 7.06 1.42 -20.33
N LYS A 194 8.17 1.58 -19.60
CA LYS A 194 9.41 2.20 -20.13
C LYS A 194 10.00 1.44 -21.31
N LYS A 195 9.99 0.11 -21.30
CA LYS A 195 10.51 -0.70 -22.42
C LYS A 195 9.66 -0.49 -23.69
N ARG A 196 8.33 -0.47 -23.56
CA ARG A 196 7.41 -0.30 -24.71
C ARG A 196 7.52 1.07 -25.36
N LYS A 197 7.68 2.15 -24.59
CA LYS A 197 7.89 3.52 -25.12
C LYS A 197 9.17 3.65 -25.97
N LYS A 198 10.17 2.78 -25.77
CA LYS A 198 11.40 2.74 -26.58
C LYS A 198 11.27 1.91 -27.87
N SER A 199 10.19 1.14 -28.03
CA SER A 199 9.98 0.23 -29.16
C SER A 199 8.99 0.76 -30.21
N ILE A 200 8.49 1.98 -30.03
CA ILE A 200 7.64 2.74 -30.96
C ILE A 200 8.46 3.93 -31.44
#